data_AF-A0A355B9C7-F1
#
_entry.id   AF-A0A355B9C7-F1
#
_cell.length_a   1.000
_cell.length_b   1.000
_cell.length_c   1.000
_cell.angle_alpha   90.00
_cell.angle_beta   90.00
_cell.angle_gamma   90.00
#
_symmetry.space_group_name_H-M   'P 1'
#
loop_
_entity.id
_entity.type
_entity.pdbx_description
1 polymer ?
#
loop_
_entity_poly.entity_id
_entity_poly.type
_entity_poly.pdbx_seq_one_letter_code
_entity_poly.pdbx_strand_id
1 'polypeptide(L)'
;KHAGLPWELGLAEAQQTLVMNDLRSRVVLECDGQLKTGRDVAIACLLGAEEFGFATAPLVASGCIMMRACHLNTCPVGIATQDPELRKNFKGTPEHIINFMYFIAEELREIMAQLGFKTLKEMVGQSQKLNVNKAIEHYKANGLDLSPILYKPEKAKYVSNHNTQSQDHDLDNVLDFEIIKAAIQSIYRKEKTRLNFKIKNTDRSVGAILSNEISKIYGEDGLPEDTILIDFEGSAGQSFGAFATKGLSFKIHGNCNDYLGKSLSGGKLIIKVDPKATFKPEENIIIGNVALYGAINGEAYINGIAGERFCVRNSGATAVVEGIGDHGCEYMTGGTVVILGKTGRNFAAGMSGGVAYVFDKDKDFKNGLCNTELVDLETIDAQDEKIIKRLVKRHSLFTNSPLAKNMLDNWENCKDHFVKVMPFEYKKALERVAKENLKNQILTN
;
A
#
# COMPACT_ATOMS: atom_id res chain seq x y z
N LYS A 1 26.41 2.68 1.26
CA LYS A 1 27.72 2.94 1.89
C LYS A 1 27.70 4.21 2.75
N HIS A 2 26.90 5.23 2.41
CA HIS A 2 26.91 6.55 3.07
C HIS A 2 25.54 6.95 3.64
N ALA A 3 24.61 6.00 3.80
CA ALA A 3 23.28 6.23 4.35
C ALA A 3 22.96 5.12 5.35
N GLY A 4 22.26 5.47 6.43
CA GLY A 4 22.02 4.61 7.58
C GLY A 4 23.10 4.72 8.66
N LEU A 5 22.70 4.43 9.88
CA LEU A 5 23.57 4.35 11.07
C LEU A 5 23.60 2.90 11.59
N PRO A 6 24.59 2.53 12.42
CA PRO A 6 24.58 1.26 13.14
C PRO A 6 23.31 1.08 13.96
N TRP A 7 22.75 -0.14 13.97
CA TRP A 7 21.52 -0.44 14.68
C TRP A 7 21.66 -0.26 16.18
N GLU A 8 22.88 -0.40 16.72
CA GLU A 8 23.18 -0.22 18.14
C GLU A 8 22.79 1.18 18.64
N LEU A 9 22.96 2.21 17.80
CA LEU A 9 22.58 3.59 18.13
C LEU A 9 21.07 3.74 18.16
N GLY A 10 20.39 3.38 17.07
CA GLY A 10 18.94 3.57 16.94
C GLY A 10 18.14 2.69 17.90
N LEU A 11 18.59 1.46 18.14
CA LEU A 11 17.94 0.53 19.06
C LEU A 11 18.02 1.04 20.50
N ALA A 12 19.20 1.46 20.95
CA ALA A 12 19.39 2.01 22.28
C ALA A 12 18.57 3.31 22.47
N GLU A 13 18.58 4.22 21.48
CA GLU A 13 17.79 5.45 21.52
C GLU A 13 16.28 5.15 21.63
N ALA A 14 15.77 4.22 20.82
CA ALA A 14 14.37 3.80 20.86
C ALA A 14 14.01 3.20 22.24
N GLN A 15 14.82 2.25 22.74
CA GLN A 15 14.64 1.64 24.06
C GLN A 15 14.59 2.71 25.15
N GLN A 16 15.60 3.58 25.21
CA GLN A 16 15.74 4.60 26.23
C GLN A 16 14.57 5.58 26.19
N THR A 17 14.22 6.08 25.00
CA THR A 17 13.15 7.06 24.82
C THR A 17 11.78 6.49 25.20
N LEU A 18 11.48 5.26 24.79
CA LEU A 18 10.22 4.60 25.13
C LEU A 18 10.11 4.34 26.63
N VAL A 19 11.20 3.94 27.29
CA VAL A 19 11.22 3.75 28.74
C VAL A 19 11.04 5.08 29.48
N MET A 20 11.75 6.15 29.07
CA MET A 20 11.60 7.49 29.66
C MET A 20 10.15 7.99 29.62
N ASN A 21 9.42 7.67 28.55
CA ASN A 21 8.04 8.10 28.34
C ASN A 21 6.98 7.11 28.85
N ASP A 22 7.35 5.98 29.46
CA ASP A 22 6.40 4.91 29.86
C ASP A 22 5.53 4.40 28.68
N LEU A 23 6.18 4.23 27.54
CA LEU A 23 5.57 3.69 26.32
C LEU A 23 6.15 2.32 25.94
N ARG A 24 7.26 1.89 26.58
CA ARG A 24 7.98 0.67 26.22
C ARG A 24 7.16 -0.61 26.35
N SER A 25 6.23 -0.66 27.28
CA SER A 25 5.35 -1.82 27.52
C SER A 25 4.39 -2.12 26.36
N ARG A 26 4.18 -1.18 25.44
CA ARG A 26 3.13 -1.20 24.41
C ARG A 26 3.61 -1.63 23.03
N VAL A 27 4.91 -1.74 22.83
CA VAL A 27 5.53 -2.03 21.53
C VAL A 27 6.59 -3.10 21.68
N VAL A 28 6.74 -3.93 20.64
CA VAL A 28 7.85 -4.86 20.49
C VAL A 28 8.93 -4.15 19.68
N LEU A 29 10.18 -4.20 20.12
CA LEU A 29 11.31 -3.69 19.35
C LEU A 29 11.98 -4.83 18.59
N GLU A 30 11.93 -4.75 17.25
CA GLU A 30 12.65 -5.67 16.37
C GLU A 30 13.98 -5.03 15.92
N CYS A 31 15.04 -5.83 15.87
CA CYS A 31 16.34 -5.42 15.34
C CYS A 31 16.78 -6.34 14.20
N ASP A 32 17.18 -5.78 13.07
CA ASP A 32 17.88 -6.47 12.00
C ASP A 32 19.21 -5.75 11.66
N GLY A 33 19.91 -6.23 10.63
CA GLY A 33 21.13 -5.57 10.15
C GLY A 33 22.40 -6.38 10.40
N GLN A 34 22.62 -7.39 9.56
CA GLN A 34 23.79 -8.28 9.62
C GLN A 34 23.96 -9.08 10.92
N LEU A 35 22.88 -9.37 11.65
CA LEU A 35 22.92 -10.36 12.73
C LEU A 35 23.34 -11.72 12.15
N LYS A 36 24.41 -12.31 12.70
CA LYS A 36 25.01 -13.56 12.20
C LYS A 36 25.27 -14.58 13.29
N THR A 37 25.28 -14.17 14.55
CA THR A 37 25.69 -15.00 15.69
C THR A 37 24.70 -14.84 16.85
N GLY A 38 24.68 -15.82 17.75
CA GLY A 38 23.95 -15.71 19.03
C GLY A 38 24.48 -14.55 19.87
N ARG A 39 25.76 -14.19 19.75
CA ARG A 39 26.31 -12.97 20.37
C ARG A 39 25.68 -11.69 19.83
N ASP A 40 25.48 -11.57 18.52
CA ASP A 40 24.84 -10.37 17.96
C ASP A 40 23.41 -10.22 18.51
N VAL A 41 22.67 -11.34 18.57
CA VAL A 41 21.34 -11.40 19.17
C VAL A 41 21.37 -11.01 20.65
N ALA A 42 22.34 -11.53 21.41
CA ALA A 42 22.50 -11.19 22.82
C ALA A 42 22.74 -9.68 23.02
N ILE A 43 23.58 -9.06 22.19
CA ILE A 43 23.83 -7.61 22.28
C ILE A 43 22.57 -6.83 21.93
N ALA A 44 21.88 -7.19 20.83
CA ALA A 44 20.61 -6.55 20.46
C ALA A 44 19.58 -6.67 21.59
N CYS A 45 19.46 -7.85 22.21
CA CYS A 45 18.59 -8.06 23.36
C CYS A 45 18.95 -7.13 24.54
N LEU A 46 20.22 -7.07 24.91
CA LEU A 46 20.70 -6.21 26.01
C LEU A 46 20.47 -4.72 25.73
N LEU A 47 20.47 -4.31 24.45
CA LEU A 47 20.16 -2.93 24.04
C LEU A 47 18.66 -2.65 23.91
N GLY A 48 17.79 -3.67 23.95
CA GLY A 48 16.34 -3.49 24.06
C GLY A 48 15.48 -4.25 23.04
N ALA A 49 16.08 -5.00 22.11
CA ALA A 49 15.32 -5.79 21.14
C ALA A 49 14.67 -7.03 21.77
N GLU A 50 13.52 -7.40 21.22
CA GLU A 50 12.72 -8.58 21.57
C GLU A 50 12.61 -9.55 20.38
N GLU A 51 12.65 -8.99 19.16
CA GLU A 51 12.64 -9.75 17.91
C GLU A 51 13.90 -9.46 17.10
N PHE A 52 14.34 -10.45 16.32
CA PHE A 52 15.62 -10.43 15.62
C PHE A 52 15.44 -10.84 14.16
N GLY A 53 15.63 -9.87 13.25
CA GLY A 53 15.50 -10.08 11.82
C GLY A 53 16.79 -10.61 11.20
N PHE A 54 16.68 -11.71 10.44
CA PHE A 54 17.79 -12.32 9.70
C PHE A 54 17.50 -12.35 8.19
N ALA A 55 18.35 -11.70 7.40
CA ALA A 55 18.24 -11.71 5.95
C ALA A 55 19.42 -12.43 5.28
N THR A 56 20.63 -11.87 5.37
CA THR A 56 21.79 -12.40 4.62
C THR A 56 22.28 -13.75 5.15
N ALA A 57 22.31 -13.96 6.47
CA ALA A 57 22.84 -15.21 7.04
C ALA A 57 22.02 -16.45 6.63
N PRO A 58 20.67 -16.44 6.68
CA PRO A 58 19.85 -17.52 6.11
C PRO A 58 20.06 -17.75 4.61
N LEU A 59 20.29 -16.69 3.83
CA LEU A 59 20.63 -16.84 2.40
C LEU A 59 21.97 -17.56 2.22
N VAL A 60 22.97 -17.26 3.06
CA VAL A 60 24.28 -17.94 3.05
C VAL A 60 24.13 -19.40 3.49
N ALA A 61 23.39 -19.67 4.56
CA ALA A 61 23.07 -21.04 4.99
C ALA A 61 22.36 -21.83 3.87
N SER A 62 21.56 -21.15 3.05
CA SER A 62 20.86 -21.75 1.90
C SER A 62 21.70 -21.84 0.61
N GLY A 63 22.98 -21.41 0.63
CA GLY A 63 23.92 -21.57 -0.48
C GLY A 63 24.40 -20.27 -1.15
N CYS A 64 24.07 -19.09 -0.62
CA CYS A 64 24.58 -17.83 -1.15
C CYS A 64 26.11 -17.74 -0.96
N ILE A 65 26.82 -17.59 -2.07
CA ILE A 65 28.29 -17.45 -2.10
C ILE A 65 28.76 -16.00 -2.07
N MET A 66 27.87 -15.05 -1.72
CA MET A 66 28.19 -13.61 -1.61
C MET A 66 28.83 -12.98 -2.86
N MET A 67 28.40 -13.41 -4.05
CA MET A 67 28.89 -12.90 -5.34
C MET A 67 28.57 -11.42 -5.60
N ARG A 68 27.53 -10.86 -4.93
CA ARG A 68 27.07 -9.46 -5.06
C ARG A 68 26.61 -9.06 -6.48
N ALA A 69 26.17 -10.04 -7.27
CA ALA A 69 25.59 -9.85 -8.61
C ALA A 69 24.06 -9.98 -8.64
N CYS A 70 23.38 -9.86 -7.50
CA CYS A 70 21.93 -10.11 -7.38
C CYS A 70 21.08 -9.24 -8.33
N HIS A 71 21.51 -8.01 -8.58
CA HIS A 71 20.82 -7.05 -9.46
C HIS A 71 20.96 -7.37 -10.96
N LEU A 72 21.85 -8.29 -11.33
CA LEU A 72 22.12 -8.65 -12.74
C LEU A 72 21.28 -9.83 -13.22
N ASN A 73 20.46 -10.43 -12.35
CA ASN A 73 19.68 -11.64 -12.65
C ASN A 73 20.53 -12.89 -12.98
N THR A 74 21.83 -12.88 -12.66
CA THR A 74 22.81 -13.93 -13.04
C THR A 74 23.30 -14.76 -11.85
N CYS A 75 22.47 -14.94 -10.82
CA CYS A 75 22.86 -15.69 -9.62
C CYS A 75 23.19 -17.16 -9.97
N PRO A 76 24.45 -17.63 -9.82
CA PRO A 76 24.84 -18.96 -10.28
C PRO A 76 24.25 -20.10 -9.44
N VAL A 77 23.84 -19.79 -8.20
CA VAL A 77 23.27 -20.73 -7.23
C VAL A 77 21.75 -20.64 -7.15
N GLY A 78 21.10 -19.95 -8.09
CA GLY A 78 19.64 -19.94 -8.20
C GLY A 78 18.87 -19.20 -7.10
N ILE A 79 19.54 -18.37 -6.28
CA ILE A 79 18.90 -17.62 -5.18
C ILE A 79 18.25 -16.33 -5.68
N ALA A 80 19.04 -15.40 -6.22
CA ALA A 80 18.58 -14.07 -6.65
C ALA A 80 18.54 -13.98 -8.18
N THR A 81 17.68 -14.78 -8.80
CA THR A 81 17.47 -14.80 -10.26
C THR A 81 16.06 -15.30 -10.60
N GLN A 82 15.47 -14.73 -11.64
CA GLN A 82 14.22 -15.15 -12.27
C GLN A 82 14.46 -16.03 -13.52
N ASP A 83 15.71 -16.22 -13.94
CA ASP A 83 16.08 -17.09 -15.05
C ASP A 83 15.74 -18.56 -14.71
N PRO A 84 14.89 -19.24 -15.49
CA PRO A 84 14.50 -20.62 -15.21
C PRO A 84 15.65 -21.62 -15.18
N GLU A 85 16.69 -21.44 -16.00
CA GLU A 85 17.86 -22.33 -16.02
C GLU A 85 18.73 -22.13 -14.79
N LEU A 86 18.99 -20.87 -14.40
CA LEU A 86 19.77 -20.58 -13.20
C LEU A 86 19.04 -20.98 -11.91
N ARG A 87 17.70 -20.88 -11.87
CA ARG A 87 16.88 -21.32 -10.72
C ARG A 87 17.02 -22.82 -10.44
N LYS A 88 17.29 -23.67 -11.44
CA LYS A 88 17.53 -25.11 -11.24
C LYS A 88 18.77 -25.40 -10.39
N ASN A 89 19.68 -24.43 -10.27
CA ASN A 89 20.88 -24.55 -9.46
C ASN A 89 20.64 -24.31 -7.97
N PHE A 90 19.43 -23.89 -7.55
CA PHE A 90 19.11 -23.76 -6.13
C PHE A 90 19.09 -25.12 -5.44
N LYS A 91 19.98 -25.30 -4.46
CA LYS A 91 20.12 -26.52 -3.65
C LYS A 91 19.82 -26.30 -2.16
N GLY A 92 19.39 -25.09 -1.79
CA GLY A 92 19.02 -24.79 -0.41
C GLY A 92 17.78 -25.58 0.02
N THR A 93 17.78 -26.10 1.24
CA THR A 93 16.63 -26.79 1.82
C THR A 93 16.18 -26.08 3.10
N PRO A 94 14.91 -26.24 3.53
CA PRO A 94 14.44 -25.69 4.79
C PRO A 94 15.31 -26.10 5.99
N GLU A 95 15.86 -27.32 5.99
CA GLU A 95 16.71 -27.85 7.07
C GLU A 95 17.99 -27.01 7.27
N HIS A 96 18.56 -26.44 6.21
CA HIS A 96 19.72 -25.55 6.35
C HIS A 96 19.39 -24.30 7.18
N ILE A 97 18.20 -23.72 6.99
CA ILE A 97 17.75 -22.55 7.74
C ILE A 97 17.40 -22.95 9.18
N ILE A 98 16.71 -24.08 9.36
CA ILE A 98 16.35 -24.62 10.67
C ILE A 98 17.61 -24.85 11.52
N ASN A 99 18.62 -25.53 10.96
CA ASN A 99 19.88 -25.80 11.65
C ASN A 99 20.62 -24.51 12.00
N PHE A 100 20.68 -23.54 11.07
CA PHE A 100 21.24 -22.22 11.35
C PHE A 100 20.56 -21.55 12.55
N MET A 101 19.23 -21.51 12.58
CA MET A 101 18.48 -20.91 13.69
C MET A 101 18.69 -21.65 15.01
N TYR A 102 18.81 -22.99 14.99
CA TYR A 102 19.16 -23.77 16.18
C TYR A 102 20.54 -23.40 16.73
N PHE A 103 21.56 -23.23 15.88
CA PHE A 103 22.88 -22.82 16.34
C PHE A 103 22.88 -21.41 16.95
N ILE A 104 22.17 -20.47 16.33
CA ILE A 104 22.00 -19.12 16.89
C ILE A 104 21.31 -19.16 18.25
N ALA A 105 20.23 -19.93 18.37
CA ALA A 105 19.48 -20.06 19.61
C ALA A 105 20.31 -20.74 20.71
N GLU A 106 21.11 -21.76 20.38
CA GLU A 106 21.98 -22.44 21.33
C GLU A 106 23.06 -21.50 21.85
N GLU A 107 23.78 -20.80 20.96
CA GLU A 107 24.80 -19.82 21.35
C GLU A 107 24.19 -18.70 22.22
N LEU A 108 22.99 -18.21 21.88
CA LEU A 108 22.29 -17.24 22.70
C LEU A 108 21.98 -17.78 24.10
N ARG A 109 21.49 -19.03 24.21
CA ARG A 109 21.19 -19.67 25.51
C ARG A 109 22.45 -19.84 26.35
N GLU A 110 23.58 -20.21 25.75
CA GLU A 110 24.86 -20.27 26.44
C GLU A 110 25.27 -18.90 27.01
N ILE A 111 25.13 -17.83 26.22
CA ILE A 111 25.42 -16.45 26.66
C ILE A 111 24.45 -16.02 27.77
N MET A 112 23.16 -16.31 27.63
CA MET A 112 22.15 -16.02 28.65
C MET A 112 22.51 -16.70 29.98
N ALA A 113 22.90 -17.99 29.94
CA ALA A 113 23.31 -18.74 31.11
C ALA A 113 24.56 -18.14 31.77
N GLN A 114 25.55 -17.71 30.97
CA GLN A 114 26.76 -17.03 31.48
C GLN A 114 26.43 -15.68 32.15
N LEU A 115 25.45 -14.94 31.65
CA LEU A 115 25.03 -13.64 32.19
C LEU A 115 24.04 -13.74 33.36
N GLY A 116 23.49 -14.94 33.60
CA GLY A 116 22.58 -15.28 34.69
C GLY A 116 21.10 -15.06 34.37
N PHE A 117 20.70 -15.07 33.10
CA PHE A 117 19.30 -14.90 32.68
C PHE A 117 18.66 -16.25 32.33
N LYS A 118 17.42 -16.48 32.80
CA LYS A 118 16.66 -17.69 32.49
C LYS A 118 15.77 -17.51 31.27
N THR A 119 15.30 -16.29 31.05
CA THR A 119 14.40 -15.95 29.93
C THR A 119 14.91 -14.73 29.17
N LEU A 120 14.55 -14.64 27.89
CA LEU A 120 14.92 -13.50 27.05
C LEU A 120 14.38 -12.19 27.66
N LYS A 121 13.12 -12.22 28.14
CA LYS A 121 12.44 -11.06 28.75
C LYS A 121 13.19 -10.45 29.94
N GLU A 122 13.87 -11.27 30.75
CA GLU A 122 14.70 -10.78 31.85
C GLU A 122 15.95 -10.02 31.35
N MET A 123 16.45 -10.38 30.17
CA MET A 123 17.66 -9.86 29.55
C MET A 123 17.41 -8.58 28.73
N VAL A 124 16.20 -8.37 28.22
CA VAL A 124 15.85 -7.21 27.40
C VAL A 124 16.19 -5.89 28.11
N GLY A 125 16.97 -5.03 27.45
CA GLY A 125 17.32 -3.70 27.95
C GLY A 125 18.28 -3.70 29.16
N GLN A 126 18.94 -4.82 29.46
CA GLN A 126 19.94 -4.92 30.52
C GLN A 126 21.33 -4.43 30.05
N SER A 127 21.40 -3.24 29.46
CA SER A 127 22.59 -2.67 28.82
C SER A 127 23.82 -2.67 29.71
N GLN A 128 23.65 -2.59 31.04
CA GLN A 128 24.73 -2.63 32.03
C GLN A 128 25.52 -3.95 32.04
N LYS A 129 25.04 -5.01 31.38
CA LYS A 129 25.76 -6.28 31.23
C LYS A 129 26.78 -6.26 30.09
N LEU A 130 26.80 -5.22 29.26
CA LEU A 130 27.78 -5.04 28.19
C LEU A 130 29.08 -4.47 28.76
N ASN A 131 30.20 -5.19 28.55
CA ASN A 131 31.53 -4.70 28.89
C ASN A 131 32.24 -4.18 27.63
N VAL A 132 32.52 -2.87 27.62
CA VAL A 132 33.13 -2.16 26.49
C VAL A 132 34.60 -1.78 26.71
N ASN A 133 35.21 -2.13 27.85
CA ASN A 133 36.55 -1.67 28.23
C ASN A 133 37.60 -2.03 27.18
N LYS A 134 37.58 -3.29 26.70
CA LYS A 134 38.50 -3.75 25.64
C LYS A 134 38.36 -2.97 24.34
N ALA A 135 37.17 -2.47 24.02
CA ALA A 135 36.93 -1.69 22.81
C ALA A 135 37.51 -0.27 22.95
N ILE A 136 37.33 0.36 24.11
CA ILE A 136 37.83 1.72 24.40
C ILE A 136 39.35 1.77 24.50
N GLU A 137 39.99 0.71 25.02
CA GLU A 137 41.46 0.59 25.10
C GLU A 137 42.14 0.42 23.73
N HIS A 138 41.38 0.14 22.66
CA HIS A 138 41.94 -0.06 21.33
C HIS A 138 42.33 1.27 20.68
N TYR A 139 43.54 1.39 20.14
CA TYR A 139 44.07 2.66 19.62
C TYR A 139 43.22 3.33 18.53
N LYS A 140 42.52 2.54 17.68
CA LYS A 140 41.60 3.07 16.65
C LYS A 140 40.25 3.54 17.20
N ALA A 141 39.94 3.19 18.44
CA ALA A 141 38.71 3.61 19.13
C ALA A 141 38.94 4.86 20.00
N ASN A 142 40.14 5.44 19.98
CA ASN A 142 40.46 6.64 20.72
C ASN A 142 39.49 7.78 20.32
N GLY A 143 38.76 8.31 21.30
CA GLY A 143 37.72 9.33 21.11
C GLY A 143 36.28 8.82 20.95
N LEU A 144 36.04 7.49 20.98
CA LEU A 144 34.68 6.94 21.02
C LEU A 144 34.13 6.92 22.45
N ASP A 145 32.96 7.52 22.64
CA ASP A 145 32.18 7.43 23.87
C ASP A 145 30.95 6.54 23.64
N LEU A 146 30.94 5.37 24.29
CA LEU A 146 29.84 4.41 24.24
C LEU A 146 28.85 4.58 25.40
N SER A 147 29.10 5.51 26.34
CA SER A 147 28.22 5.75 27.47
C SER A 147 26.77 6.11 27.07
N PRO A 148 26.51 6.85 25.96
CA PRO A 148 25.13 7.14 25.55
C PRO A 148 24.35 5.88 25.14
N ILE A 149 25.01 4.90 24.51
CA ILE A 149 24.37 3.64 24.09
C ILE A 149 24.06 2.76 25.30
N LEU A 150 24.94 2.77 26.29
CA LEU A 150 24.80 1.95 27.50
C LEU A 150 23.90 2.57 28.57
N TYR A 151 23.53 3.84 28.41
CA TYR A 151 22.71 4.57 29.36
C TYR A 151 21.40 3.84 29.64
N LYS A 152 21.07 3.75 30.93
CA LYS A 152 19.81 3.19 31.41
C LYS A 152 18.98 4.28 32.08
N PRO A 153 17.78 4.59 31.56
CA PRO A 153 16.93 5.60 32.18
C PRO A 153 16.55 5.22 33.60
N GLU A 154 16.54 6.18 34.52
CA GLU A 154 16.14 5.95 35.93
C GLU A 154 14.73 5.35 36.05
N LYS A 155 13.83 5.72 35.12
CA LYS A 155 12.46 5.22 35.06
C LYS A 155 12.39 3.70 34.83
N ALA A 156 13.44 3.09 34.26
CA ALA A 156 13.57 1.64 34.08
C ALA A 156 13.49 0.83 35.39
N LYS A 157 13.61 1.48 36.56
CA LYS A 157 13.40 0.88 37.88
C LYS A 157 11.91 0.65 38.19
N TYR A 158 11.02 1.39 37.54
CA TYR A 158 9.60 1.45 37.86
C TYR A 158 8.69 1.03 36.68
N VAL A 159 9.19 1.10 35.45
CA VAL A 159 8.44 0.70 34.24
C VAL A 159 9.09 -0.48 33.55
N SER A 160 8.32 -1.19 32.72
CA SER A 160 8.82 -2.34 31.97
C SER A 160 9.88 -1.94 30.94
N ASN A 161 10.90 -2.79 30.78
CA ASN A 161 11.93 -2.66 29.75
C ASN A 161 11.59 -3.41 28.46
N HIS A 162 10.46 -4.12 28.41
CA HIS A 162 10.03 -4.94 27.28
C HIS A 162 8.50 -4.88 27.10
N ASN A 163 7.97 -5.46 26.03
CA ASN A 163 6.53 -5.48 25.76
C ASN A 163 5.80 -6.34 26.80
N THR A 164 4.79 -5.76 27.46
CA THR A 164 4.00 -6.46 28.49
C THR A 164 2.50 -6.29 28.30
N GLN A 165 2.07 -5.40 27.41
CA GLN A 165 0.66 -5.15 27.16
C GLN A 165 0.39 -4.86 25.68
N SER A 166 -0.82 -5.19 25.26
CA SER A 166 -1.38 -4.76 23.99
C SER A 166 -1.79 -3.28 24.04
N GLN A 167 -2.01 -2.70 22.87
CA GLN A 167 -2.59 -1.37 22.73
C GLN A 167 -4.10 -1.50 22.50
N ASP A 168 -4.86 -0.60 23.12
CA ASP A 168 -6.24 -0.35 22.76
C ASP A 168 -6.26 0.71 21.64
N HIS A 169 -6.97 0.39 20.57
CA HIS A 169 -7.09 1.25 19.39
C HIS A 169 -8.50 1.86 19.26
N ASP A 170 -9.34 1.72 20.30
CA ASP A 170 -10.70 2.24 20.36
C ASP A 170 -11.59 1.77 19.19
N LEU A 171 -11.41 0.53 18.75
CA LEU A 171 -12.10 0.00 17.56
C LEU A 171 -13.53 -0.47 17.83
N ASP A 172 -13.92 -0.71 19.08
CA ASP A 172 -15.21 -1.34 19.42
C ASP A 172 -16.44 -0.59 18.92
N ASN A 173 -16.32 0.73 18.72
CA ASN A 173 -17.42 1.61 18.36
C ASN A 173 -17.33 2.16 16.92
N VAL A 174 -16.50 1.55 16.06
CA VAL A 174 -16.41 2.00 14.66
C VAL A 174 -17.63 1.56 13.85
N LEU A 175 -18.02 2.40 12.89
CA LEU A 175 -19.23 2.25 12.07
C LEU A 175 -19.33 0.89 11.35
N ASP A 176 -18.20 0.29 10.98
CA ASP A 176 -18.17 -1.02 10.32
C ASP A 176 -18.91 -2.11 11.11
N PHE A 177 -18.85 -2.11 12.45
CA PHE A 177 -19.54 -3.12 13.24
C PHE A 177 -21.06 -2.98 13.19
N GLU A 178 -21.58 -1.76 13.06
CA GLU A 178 -23.01 -1.54 12.82
C GLU A 178 -23.42 -2.00 11.42
N ILE A 179 -22.58 -1.71 10.42
CA ILE A 179 -22.78 -2.16 9.04
C ILE A 179 -22.80 -3.68 8.97
N ILE A 180 -21.85 -4.37 9.61
CA ILE A 180 -21.75 -5.83 9.63
C ILE A 180 -23.00 -6.45 10.26
N LYS A 181 -23.47 -5.91 11.39
CA LYS A 181 -24.71 -6.36 12.03
C LYS A 181 -25.91 -6.25 11.09
N ALA A 182 -26.02 -5.14 10.35
CA ALA A 182 -27.09 -4.91 9.40
C ALA A 182 -26.97 -5.74 8.10
N ALA A 183 -25.74 -6.12 7.71
CA ALA A 183 -25.46 -6.86 6.48
C ALA A 183 -25.24 -8.37 6.68
N ILE A 184 -25.56 -8.92 7.85
CA ILE A 184 -25.19 -10.29 8.21
C ILE A 184 -25.74 -11.34 7.23
N GLN A 185 -26.98 -11.17 6.73
CA GLN A 185 -27.56 -12.08 5.74
C GLN A 185 -26.83 -11.98 4.39
N SER A 186 -26.42 -10.78 4.00
CA SER A 186 -25.63 -10.58 2.78
C SER A 186 -24.26 -11.23 2.87
N ILE A 187 -23.60 -11.12 4.04
CA ILE A 187 -22.27 -11.70 4.24
C ILE A 187 -22.34 -13.23 4.17
N TYR A 188 -23.28 -13.88 4.87
CA TYR A 188 -23.29 -15.36 4.95
C TYR A 188 -24.13 -16.07 3.89
N ARG A 189 -25.15 -15.41 3.33
CA ARG A 189 -26.09 -16.01 2.38
C ARG A 189 -26.08 -15.36 1.00
N LYS A 190 -25.26 -14.32 0.80
CA LYS A 190 -25.17 -13.56 -0.46
C LYS A 190 -26.50 -12.90 -0.87
N GLU A 191 -27.39 -12.65 0.10
CA GLU A 191 -28.64 -11.95 -0.13
C GLU A 191 -28.37 -10.48 -0.42
N LYS A 192 -29.03 -9.89 -1.43
CA LYS A 192 -28.83 -8.48 -1.76
C LYS A 192 -29.49 -7.58 -0.71
N THR A 193 -28.72 -6.68 -0.12
CA THR A 193 -29.21 -5.71 0.87
C THR A 193 -28.82 -4.29 0.50
N ARG A 194 -29.70 -3.34 0.79
CA ARG A 194 -29.45 -1.91 0.69
C ARG A 194 -29.59 -1.24 2.05
N LEU A 195 -28.57 -0.51 2.49
CA LEU A 195 -28.49 0.13 3.79
C LEU A 195 -28.30 1.64 3.66
N ASN A 196 -28.68 2.38 4.70
CA ASN A 196 -28.47 3.83 4.78
C ASN A 196 -27.80 4.18 6.11
N PHE A 197 -26.73 4.97 6.07
CA PHE A 197 -26.03 5.44 7.27
C PHE A 197 -25.70 6.94 7.18
N LYS A 198 -25.63 7.62 8.32
CA LYS A 198 -24.97 8.93 8.38
C LYS A 198 -23.47 8.71 8.51
N ILE A 199 -22.67 9.60 7.94
CA ILE A 199 -21.21 9.54 8.04
C ILE A 199 -20.61 10.90 8.39
N LYS A 200 -19.57 10.88 9.23
CA LYS A 200 -18.83 12.05 9.71
C LYS A 200 -17.34 11.86 9.44
N ASN A 201 -16.60 12.97 9.45
CA ASN A 201 -15.17 12.96 9.15
C ASN A 201 -14.33 12.17 10.19
N THR A 202 -14.91 11.88 11.35
CA THR A 202 -14.34 11.01 12.39
C THR A 202 -14.48 9.52 12.05
N ASP A 203 -15.41 9.16 11.17
CA ASP A 203 -15.63 7.79 10.71
C ASP A 203 -14.58 7.48 9.62
N ARG A 204 -13.46 6.92 10.06
CA ARG A 204 -12.28 6.62 9.24
C ARG A 204 -12.27 5.17 8.82
N SER A 205 -11.70 4.90 7.64
CA SER A 205 -11.50 3.55 7.10
C SER A 205 -12.79 2.73 6.97
N VAL A 206 -13.93 3.41 6.81
CA VAL A 206 -15.25 2.75 6.73
C VAL A 206 -15.26 1.74 5.60
N GLY A 207 -15.63 0.50 5.93
CA GLY A 207 -15.70 -0.64 5.03
C GLY A 207 -14.47 -1.56 5.07
N ALA A 208 -13.38 -1.18 5.73
CA ALA A 208 -12.18 -2.02 5.81
C ALA A 208 -12.41 -3.29 6.63
N ILE A 209 -13.11 -3.19 7.78
CA ILE A 209 -13.43 -4.36 8.62
C ILE A 209 -14.50 -5.20 7.91
N LEU A 210 -15.51 -4.57 7.32
CA LEU A 210 -16.51 -5.29 6.51
C LEU A 210 -15.84 -6.10 5.39
N SER A 211 -14.88 -5.51 4.69
CA SER A 211 -14.15 -6.18 3.61
C SER A 211 -13.29 -7.31 4.14
N ASN A 212 -12.68 -7.16 5.31
CA ASN A 212 -11.95 -8.23 5.97
C ASN A 212 -12.85 -9.43 6.29
N GLU A 213 -14.04 -9.19 6.85
CA GLU A 213 -15.00 -10.27 7.18
C GLU A 213 -15.48 -11.01 5.92
N ILE A 214 -15.72 -10.30 4.82
CA ILE A 214 -16.07 -10.92 3.54
C ILE A 214 -14.89 -11.74 2.99
N SER A 215 -13.69 -11.16 2.96
CA SER A 215 -12.50 -11.80 2.41
C SER A 215 -12.06 -13.02 3.22
N LYS A 216 -12.29 -13.07 4.55
CA LYS A 216 -12.06 -14.28 5.37
C LYS A 216 -12.90 -15.47 4.90
N ILE A 217 -14.10 -15.22 4.38
CA ILE A 217 -15.04 -16.27 3.96
C ILE A 217 -14.85 -16.62 2.48
N TYR A 218 -14.67 -15.62 1.62
CA TYR A 218 -14.72 -15.80 0.16
C TYR A 218 -13.41 -15.53 -0.57
N GLY A 219 -12.36 -15.07 0.11
CA GLY A 219 -11.09 -14.71 -0.53
C GLY A 219 -11.26 -13.65 -1.61
N GLU A 220 -10.54 -13.82 -2.72
CA GLU A 220 -10.54 -12.89 -3.86
C GLU A 220 -11.87 -12.86 -4.63
N ASP A 221 -12.64 -13.96 -4.63
CA ASP A 221 -13.90 -14.04 -5.36
C ASP A 221 -14.96 -13.07 -4.81
N GLY A 222 -14.89 -12.77 -3.50
CA GLY A 222 -15.78 -11.87 -2.80
C GLY A 222 -17.26 -12.26 -2.91
N LEU A 223 -18.13 -11.26 -2.92
CA LEU A 223 -19.56 -11.42 -3.13
C LEU A 223 -19.96 -11.10 -4.58
N PRO A 224 -21.11 -11.59 -5.06
CA PRO A 224 -21.70 -11.12 -6.32
C PRO A 224 -21.83 -9.59 -6.35
N GLU A 225 -21.78 -8.99 -7.54
CA GLU A 225 -21.84 -7.53 -7.69
C GLU A 225 -23.11 -6.94 -7.05
N ASP A 226 -22.94 -5.81 -6.35
CA ASP A 226 -24.01 -5.08 -5.67
C ASP A 226 -24.78 -5.96 -4.65
N THR A 227 -24.10 -6.86 -3.95
CA THR A 227 -24.71 -7.66 -2.87
C THR A 227 -24.95 -6.82 -1.63
N ILE A 228 -24.02 -5.93 -1.28
CA ILE A 228 -24.18 -4.98 -0.18
C ILE A 228 -24.05 -3.58 -0.76
N LEU A 229 -25.17 -2.87 -0.86
CA LEU A 229 -25.20 -1.49 -1.29
C LEU A 229 -25.44 -0.59 -0.08
N ILE A 230 -24.58 0.40 0.15
CA ILE A 230 -24.70 1.32 1.28
C ILE A 230 -24.70 2.75 0.77
N ASP A 231 -25.79 3.46 1.04
CA ASP A 231 -25.85 4.91 0.83
C ASP A 231 -25.49 5.62 2.15
N PHE A 232 -24.49 6.50 2.08
CA PHE A 232 -24.03 7.34 3.18
C PHE A 232 -24.42 8.78 2.93
N GLU A 233 -24.79 9.50 3.98
CA GLU A 233 -25.05 10.95 3.92
C GLU A 233 -24.14 11.69 4.91
N GLY A 234 -23.35 12.63 4.39
CA GLY A 234 -22.42 13.45 5.17
C GLY A 234 -21.01 13.51 4.59
N SER A 235 -20.02 13.61 5.47
CA SER A 235 -18.61 13.78 5.10
C SER A 235 -17.82 12.59 5.59
N ALA A 236 -17.27 11.76 4.70
CA ALA A 236 -16.48 10.61 5.12
C ALA A 236 -15.08 11.01 5.58
N GLY A 237 -14.61 10.34 6.63
CA GLY A 237 -13.24 10.46 7.09
C GLY A 237 -12.22 9.88 6.12
N GLN A 238 -10.97 9.90 6.55
CA GLN A 238 -9.82 9.38 5.83
C GLN A 238 -10.00 7.89 5.48
N SER A 239 -9.50 7.46 4.32
CA SER A 239 -9.48 6.05 3.89
C SER A 239 -10.86 5.39 3.71
N PHE A 240 -11.91 6.16 3.40
CA PHE A 240 -13.22 5.58 3.10
C PHE A 240 -13.15 4.56 1.96
N GLY A 241 -13.75 3.38 2.16
CA GLY A 241 -13.72 2.30 1.17
C GLY A 241 -12.34 1.68 0.95
N ALA A 242 -11.39 1.89 1.87
CA ALA A 242 -10.09 1.22 1.81
C ALA A 242 -10.29 -0.30 1.81
N PHE A 243 -9.58 -0.97 0.89
CA PHE A 243 -9.66 -2.42 0.68
C PHE A 243 -11.06 -2.95 0.32
N ALA A 244 -11.99 -2.08 -0.12
CA ALA A 244 -13.35 -2.50 -0.42
C ALA A 244 -13.36 -3.64 -1.44
N THR A 245 -13.85 -4.80 -0.99
CA THR A 245 -13.85 -6.05 -1.76
C THR A 245 -15.04 -6.16 -2.72
N LYS A 246 -14.96 -7.10 -3.64
CA LYS A 246 -16.00 -7.36 -4.65
C LYS A 246 -17.36 -7.65 -4.00
N GLY A 247 -18.39 -7.01 -4.57
CA GLY A 247 -19.78 -7.09 -4.12
C GLY A 247 -20.21 -6.01 -3.12
N LEU A 248 -19.26 -5.19 -2.65
CA LEU A 248 -19.55 -3.94 -1.93
C LEU A 248 -19.75 -2.78 -2.90
N SER A 249 -20.81 -2.01 -2.68
CA SER A 249 -21.10 -0.77 -3.41
C SER A 249 -21.45 0.36 -2.45
N PHE A 250 -20.52 1.29 -2.27
CA PHE A 250 -20.67 2.42 -1.37
C PHE A 250 -20.97 3.69 -2.15
N LYS A 251 -22.02 4.38 -1.74
CA LYS A 251 -22.41 5.66 -2.30
C LYS A 251 -22.39 6.74 -1.22
N ILE A 252 -21.68 7.83 -1.45
CA ILE A 252 -21.72 9.01 -0.58
C ILE A 252 -22.53 10.11 -1.26
N HIS A 253 -23.51 10.62 -0.53
CA HIS A 253 -24.16 11.91 -0.76
C HIS A 253 -23.48 12.95 0.14
N GLY A 254 -22.53 13.68 -0.43
CA GLY A 254 -21.65 14.59 0.32
C GLY A 254 -20.22 14.53 -0.20
N ASN A 255 -19.23 14.42 0.70
CA ASN A 255 -17.80 14.47 0.34
C ASN A 255 -16.97 13.42 1.10
N CYS A 256 -15.70 13.28 0.73
CA CYS A 256 -14.75 12.37 1.37
C CYS A 256 -13.39 13.06 1.56
N ASN A 257 -12.67 12.71 2.63
CA ASN A 257 -11.29 13.14 2.83
C ASN A 257 -10.31 12.28 2.00
N ASP A 258 -9.01 12.33 2.31
CA ASP A 258 -7.95 11.66 1.54
C ASP A 258 -8.08 10.12 1.58
N TYR A 259 -7.35 9.48 0.66
CA TYR A 259 -7.23 8.02 0.55
C TYR A 259 -8.54 7.29 0.24
N LEU A 260 -9.51 7.94 -0.42
CA LEU A 260 -10.71 7.27 -0.95
C LEU A 260 -10.29 6.01 -1.71
N GLY A 261 -10.82 4.85 -1.33
CA GLY A 261 -10.55 3.59 -2.03
C GLY A 261 -9.06 3.20 -2.03
N LYS A 262 -8.29 3.56 -1.00
CA LYS A 262 -6.92 3.05 -0.82
C LYS A 262 -6.90 1.54 -0.97
N SER A 263 -6.10 1.03 -1.90
CA SER A 263 -6.01 -0.39 -2.24
C SER A 263 -7.37 -1.02 -2.54
N LEU A 264 -8.23 -0.33 -3.30
CA LEU A 264 -9.52 -0.87 -3.75
C LEU A 264 -9.33 -2.26 -4.39
N SER A 265 -10.20 -3.20 -3.98
CA SER A 265 -10.04 -4.64 -4.22
C SER A 265 -11.32 -5.31 -4.74
N GLY A 266 -12.05 -4.61 -5.61
CA GLY A 266 -13.21 -5.11 -6.35
C GLY A 266 -14.51 -4.38 -6.04
N GLY A 267 -14.53 -3.56 -5.00
CA GLY A 267 -15.68 -2.76 -4.63
C GLY A 267 -15.97 -1.61 -5.60
N LYS A 268 -17.17 -1.04 -5.48
CA LYS A 268 -17.64 0.11 -6.26
C LYS A 268 -17.86 1.31 -5.34
N LEU A 269 -17.16 2.42 -5.61
CA LEU A 269 -17.25 3.65 -4.83
C LEU A 269 -17.90 4.76 -5.67
N ILE A 270 -18.93 5.40 -5.15
CA ILE A 270 -19.70 6.42 -5.87
C ILE A 270 -19.78 7.64 -4.98
N ILE A 271 -19.14 8.74 -5.37
CA ILE A 271 -19.12 9.98 -4.59
C ILE A 271 -19.83 11.04 -5.40
N LYS A 272 -20.87 11.64 -4.82
CA LYS A 272 -21.62 12.71 -5.48
C LYS A 272 -22.04 13.78 -4.49
N VAL A 273 -22.21 14.99 -5.00
CA VAL A 273 -22.65 16.13 -4.19
C VAL A 273 -24.00 15.83 -3.53
N ASP A 274 -24.24 16.49 -2.39
CA ASP A 274 -25.55 16.46 -1.75
C ASP A 274 -26.61 16.94 -2.77
N PRO A 275 -27.78 16.28 -2.89
CA PRO A 275 -28.85 16.71 -3.79
C PRO A 275 -29.33 18.16 -3.59
N LYS A 276 -29.07 18.76 -2.43
CA LYS A 276 -29.39 20.15 -2.09
C LYS A 276 -28.28 21.14 -2.50
N ALA A 277 -27.13 20.66 -2.96
CA ALA A 277 -26.03 21.52 -3.40
C ALA A 277 -26.45 22.35 -4.62
N THR A 278 -26.12 23.63 -4.60
CA THR A 278 -26.44 24.59 -5.69
C THR A 278 -25.22 24.94 -6.55
N PHE A 279 -24.02 24.54 -6.13
CA PHE A 279 -22.78 24.75 -6.88
C PHE A 279 -22.58 23.66 -7.93
N LYS A 280 -21.75 23.95 -8.93
CA LYS A 280 -21.38 23.00 -9.97
C LYS A 280 -20.35 21.99 -9.45
N PRO A 281 -20.61 20.68 -9.48
CA PRO A 281 -19.68 19.67 -9.00
C PRO A 281 -18.30 19.77 -9.67
N GLU A 282 -18.24 19.98 -10.98
CA GLU A 282 -17.03 20.00 -11.78
C GLU A 282 -16.09 21.20 -11.51
N GLU A 283 -16.55 22.18 -10.73
CA GLU A 283 -15.76 23.35 -10.29
C GLU A 283 -15.33 23.23 -8.80
N ASN A 284 -15.66 22.12 -8.11
CA ASN A 284 -15.50 22.00 -6.67
C ASN A 284 -14.83 20.69 -6.24
N ILE A 285 -13.98 20.77 -5.22
CA ILE A 285 -13.33 19.59 -4.61
C ILE A 285 -14.37 18.79 -3.82
N ILE A 286 -14.47 17.50 -4.12
CA ILE A 286 -15.36 16.56 -3.44
C ILE A 286 -14.61 15.43 -2.73
N ILE A 287 -13.39 15.11 -3.17
CA ILE A 287 -12.52 14.16 -2.50
C ILE A 287 -11.11 14.68 -2.30
N GLY A 288 -10.44 14.21 -1.25
CA GLY A 288 -9.06 14.57 -0.92
C GLY A 288 -7.99 13.94 -1.84
N ASN A 289 -6.78 13.91 -1.31
CA ASN A 289 -5.57 13.45 -1.99
C ASN A 289 -5.42 11.93 -2.00
N VAL A 290 -4.52 11.43 -2.86
CA VAL A 290 -4.03 10.04 -2.86
C VAL A 290 -5.18 9.01 -2.96
N ALA A 291 -6.26 9.36 -3.65
CA ALA A 291 -7.37 8.45 -3.90
C ALA A 291 -6.92 7.29 -4.80
N LEU A 292 -7.43 6.09 -4.51
CA LEU A 292 -7.15 4.85 -5.23
C LEU A 292 -5.67 4.43 -5.18
N TYR A 293 -4.97 4.81 -4.10
CA TYR A 293 -3.58 4.44 -3.89
C TYR A 293 -3.36 2.93 -4.01
N GLY A 294 -2.60 2.49 -5.01
CA GLY A 294 -2.19 1.08 -5.14
C GLY A 294 -3.30 0.10 -5.52
N ALA A 295 -4.44 0.56 -6.06
CA ALA A 295 -5.62 -0.30 -6.23
C ALA A 295 -5.37 -1.49 -7.19
N ILE A 296 -5.90 -2.69 -6.88
CA ILE A 296 -5.75 -3.91 -7.71
C ILE A 296 -7.07 -4.60 -8.06
N ASN A 297 -8.23 -3.95 -7.87
CA ASN A 297 -9.28 -3.71 -8.89
C ASN A 297 -10.55 -3.11 -8.26
N GLY A 298 -11.59 -2.82 -9.05
CA GLY A 298 -12.81 -2.16 -8.58
C GLY A 298 -13.11 -0.89 -9.38
N GLU A 299 -14.18 -0.19 -9.02
CA GLU A 299 -14.65 0.99 -9.75
C GLU A 299 -14.87 2.20 -8.84
N ALA A 300 -14.54 3.39 -9.34
CA ALA A 300 -14.84 4.64 -8.65
C ALA A 300 -15.46 5.69 -9.58
N TYR A 301 -16.53 6.34 -9.14
CA TYR A 301 -17.24 7.38 -9.88
C TYR A 301 -17.39 8.62 -9.00
N ILE A 302 -16.71 9.71 -9.38
CA ILE A 302 -16.53 10.90 -8.53
C ILE A 302 -17.10 12.13 -9.24
N ASN A 303 -18.24 12.62 -8.77
CA ASN A 303 -18.90 13.81 -9.30
C ASN A 303 -18.33 15.06 -8.62
N GLY A 304 -17.14 15.44 -9.06
CA GLY A 304 -16.41 16.64 -8.68
C GLY A 304 -14.90 16.46 -8.83
N ILE A 305 -14.13 17.40 -8.27
CA ILE A 305 -12.67 17.43 -8.35
C ILE A 305 -12.06 16.57 -7.22
N ALA A 306 -11.05 15.76 -7.58
CA ALA A 306 -10.19 15.09 -6.61
C ALA A 306 -8.92 15.92 -6.33
N GLY A 307 -8.33 15.70 -5.15
CA GLY A 307 -7.05 16.31 -4.79
C GLY A 307 -5.86 15.79 -5.61
N GLU A 308 -4.67 15.99 -5.06
CA GLU A 308 -3.40 15.57 -5.65
C GLU A 308 -3.21 14.06 -5.62
N ARG A 309 -2.33 13.54 -6.49
CA ARG A 309 -1.94 12.12 -6.55
C ARG A 309 -3.12 11.16 -6.75
N PHE A 310 -4.13 11.60 -7.48
CA PHE A 310 -5.25 10.75 -7.87
C PHE A 310 -4.76 9.54 -8.68
N CYS A 311 -5.17 8.33 -8.29
CA CYS A 311 -4.71 7.06 -8.88
C CYS A 311 -3.20 6.81 -8.81
N VAL A 312 -2.51 7.35 -7.79
CA VAL A 312 -1.09 7.01 -7.57
C VAL A 312 -0.90 5.51 -7.35
N ARG A 313 0.03 4.90 -8.08
CA ARG A 313 0.27 3.44 -8.08
C ARG A 313 -0.95 2.59 -8.44
N ASN A 314 -1.99 3.14 -9.08
CA ASN A 314 -3.13 2.34 -9.52
C ASN A 314 -2.64 1.19 -10.41
N SER A 315 -3.03 -0.02 -10.05
CA SER A 315 -2.57 -1.26 -10.67
C SER A 315 -3.73 -2.06 -11.29
N GLY A 316 -4.95 -1.51 -11.32
CA GLY A 316 -6.10 -2.19 -11.93
C GLY A 316 -7.43 -1.45 -11.88
N ALA A 317 -7.68 -0.58 -10.92
CA ALA A 317 -9.00 0.04 -10.75
C ALA A 317 -9.42 0.91 -11.94
N THR A 318 -10.73 0.95 -12.18
CA THR A 318 -11.36 1.84 -13.14
C THR A 318 -11.94 3.06 -12.44
N ALA A 319 -11.66 4.26 -12.92
CA ALA A 319 -12.15 5.49 -12.28
C ALA A 319 -12.65 6.52 -13.28
N VAL A 320 -13.70 7.26 -12.90
CA VAL A 320 -14.18 8.45 -13.61
C VAL A 320 -14.28 9.62 -12.63
N VAL A 321 -13.67 10.76 -12.96
CA VAL A 321 -13.61 11.96 -12.12
C VAL A 321 -13.74 13.22 -12.96
N GLU A 322 -14.21 14.32 -12.38
CA GLU A 322 -14.52 15.57 -13.12
C GLU A 322 -13.39 16.60 -13.10
N GLY A 323 -12.31 16.31 -12.38
CA GLY A 323 -11.06 17.07 -12.39
C GLY A 323 -10.13 16.54 -11.31
N ILE A 324 -8.84 16.85 -11.40
CA ILE A 324 -7.85 16.38 -10.43
C ILE A 324 -6.77 17.44 -10.17
N GLY A 325 -6.09 17.35 -9.02
CA GLY A 325 -4.90 18.12 -8.70
C GLY A 325 -3.62 17.62 -9.39
N ASP A 326 -2.46 18.02 -8.86
CA ASP A 326 -1.13 17.64 -9.38
C ASP A 326 -0.86 16.13 -9.21
N HIS A 327 0.04 15.60 -10.04
CA HIS A 327 0.56 14.22 -9.95
C HIS A 327 -0.49 13.12 -10.18
N GLY A 328 -1.48 13.38 -11.03
CA GLY A 328 -2.45 12.37 -11.44
C GLY A 328 -1.79 11.16 -12.13
N CYS A 329 -2.26 9.96 -11.81
CA CYS A 329 -1.76 8.68 -12.35
C CYS A 329 -0.25 8.45 -12.16
N GLU A 330 0.36 9.09 -11.16
CA GLU A 330 1.77 8.89 -10.82
C GLU A 330 2.05 7.41 -10.48
N TYR A 331 3.08 6.81 -11.07
CA TYR A 331 3.45 5.40 -10.90
C TYR A 331 2.33 4.38 -11.21
N MET A 332 1.31 4.75 -11.99
CA MET A 332 0.25 3.82 -12.39
C MET A 332 0.82 2.68 -13.27
N THR A 333 0.43 1.45 -12.96
CA THR A 333 0.89 0.20 -13.60
C THR A 333 -0.25 -0.60 -14.25
N GLY A 334 -1.50 -0.20 -14.03
CA GLY A 334 -2.68 -0.86 -14.59
C GLY A 334 -3.98 -0.12 -14.30
N GLY A 335 -5.06 -0.53 -14.97
CA GLY A 335 -6.40 0.06 -14.82
C GLY A 335 -6.76 1.07 -15.90
N THR A 336 -7.93 1.71 -15.74
CA THR A 336 -8.48 2.67 -16.71
C THR A 336 -9.03 3.91 -16.01
N VAL A 337 -8.47 5.08 -16.31
CA VAL A 337 -8.85 6.34 -15.65
C VAL A 337 -9.41 7.31 -16.68
N VAL A 338 -10.59 7.87 -16.42
CA VAL A 338 -11.21 8.90 -17.27
C VAL A 338 -11.36 10.18 -16.46
N ILE A 339 -10.81 11.28 -16.97
CA ILE A 339 -10.85 12.60 -16.34
C ILE A 339 -11.64 13.52 -17.26
N LEU A 340 -12.79 13.99 -16.78
CA LEU A 340 -13.76 14.78 -17.55
C LEU A 340 -13.50 16.29 -17.50
N GLY A 341 -12.45 16.72 -16.81
CA GLY A 341 -12.08 18.13 -16.68
C GLY A 341 -10.58 18.33 -16.50
N LYS A 342 -10.20 19.40 -15.81
CA LYS A 342 -8.80 19.83 -15.71
C LYS A 342 -7.95 18.87 -14.88
N THR A 343 -6.68 18.78 -15.23
CA THR A 343 -5.64 18.09 -14.45
C THR A 343 -4.66 19.10 -13.88
N GLY A 344 -3.96 18.73 -12.81
CA GLY A 344 -2.75 19.42 -12.37
C GLY A 344 -1.51 19.03 -13.18
N ARG A 345 -0.36 19.49 -12.70
CA ARG A 345 0.97 19.29 -13.32
C ARG A 345 1.52 17.90 -13.07
N ASN A 346 2.54 17.54 -13.85
CA ASN A 346 3.31 16.30 -13.72
C ASN A 346 2.42 15.04 -13.76
N PHE A 347 1.36 15.08 -14.57
CA PHE A 347 0.48 13.95 -14.81
C PHE A 347 1.25 12.80 -15.47
N ALA A 348 0.96 11.56 -15.07
CA ALA A 348 1.54 10.32 -15.56
C ALA A 348 3.06 10.12 -15.29
N ALA A 349 3.64 10.89 -14.37
CA ALA A 349 5.03 10.68 -13.97
C ALA A 349 5.26 9.25 -13.44
N GLY A 350 6.22 8.52 -14.00
CA GLY A 350 6.49 7.13 -13.62
C GLY A 350 5.40 6.13 -14.04
N MET A 351 4.40 6.53 -14.82
CA MET A 351 3.34 5.63 -15.29
C MET A 351 3.93 4.60 -16.27
N SER A 352 3.80 3.31 -15.92
CA SER A 352 4.40 2.19 -16.66
C SER A 352 3.38 1.14 -17.13
N GLY A 353 2.11 1.28 -16.75
CA GLY A 353 1.01 0.52 -17.35
C GLY A 353 -0.37 1.12 -17.12
N GLY A 354 -1.38 0.57 -17.78
CA GLY A 354 -2.75 1.09 -17.78
C GLY A 354 -3.00 2.15 -18.85
N VAL A 355 -4.22 2.71 -18.87
CA VAL A 355 -4.64 3.75 -19.83
C VAL A 355 -5.39 4.86 -19.10
N ALA A 356 -5.05 6.11 -19.41
CA ALA A 356 -5.82 7.26 -18.96
C ALA A 356 -6.38 8.04 -20.16
N TYR A 357 -7.59 8.60 -19.98
CA TYR A 357 -8.25 9.46 -20.96
C TYR A 357 -8.55 10.80 -20.31
N VAL A 358 -8.01 11.87 -20.87
CA VAL A 358 -8.14 13.23 -20.33
C VAL A 358 -8.94 14.07 -21.31
N PHE A 359 -10.03 14.69 -20.83
CA PHE A 359 -10.79 15.66 -21.61
C PHE A 359 -10.08 17.01 -21.64
N ASP A 360 -9.32 17.25 -22.70
CA ASP A 360 -8.48 18.44 -22.89
C ASP A 360 -9.18 19.46 -23.79
N LYS A 361 -10.15 20.19 -23.21
CA LYS A 361 -10.91 21.21 -23.93
C LYS A 361 -10.03 22.38 -24.40
N ASP A 362 -9.11 22.82 -23.53
CA ASP A 362 -8.30 24.03 -23.73
C ASP A 362 -7.00 23.75 -24.52
N LYS A 363 -6.69 22.48 -24.81
CA LYS A 363 -5.49 22.01 -25.53
C LYS A 363 -4.17 22.38 -24.82
N ASP A 364 -4.22 22.52 -23.50
CA ASP A 364 -3.07 22.87 -22.66
C ASP A 364 -2.42 21.64 -22.01
N PHE A 365 -3.11 20.49 -21.97
CA PHE A 365 -2.62 19.26 -21.35
C PHE A 365 -1.29 18.80 -21.95
N LYS A 366 -1.19 18.85 -23.30
CA LYS A 366 0.03 18.51 -24.04
C LYS A 366 1.17 19.51 -23.82
N ASN A 367 0.87 20.73 -23.40
CA ASN A 367 1.78 21.87 -23.35
C ASN A 367 2.24 22.21 -21.92
N GLY A 368 2.47 21.20 -21.08
CA GLY A 368 3.18 21.37 -19.80
C GLY A 368 2.53 20.70 -18.58
N LEU A 369 1.37 20.07 -18.72
CA LEU A 369 0.71 19.38 -17.59
C LEU A 369 1.09 17.90 -17.50
N CYS A 370 1.37 17.24 -18.63
CA CYS A 370 1.78 15.84 -18.67
C CYS A 370 3.30 15.67 -18.67
N ASN A 371 3.79 14.75 -17.83
CA ASN A 371 5.15 14.25 -17.89
C ASN A 371 5.22 13.12 -18.93
N THR A 372 5.93 13.37 -20.02
CA THR A 372 6.03 12.47 -21.18
C THR A 372 7.28 11.57 -21.15
N GLU A 373 7.98 11.46 -20.01
CA GLU A 373 9.18 10.63 -19.90
C GLU A 373 8.91 9.16 -20.22
N LEU A 374 7.75 8.64 -19.79
CA LEU A 374 7.37 7.22 -19.94
C LEU A 374 6.11 6.98 -20.79
N VAL A 375 5.43 8.04 -21.24
CA VAL A 375 4.10 7.94 -21.87
C VAL A 375 4.00 8.72 -23.17
N ASP A 376 3.16 8.21 -24.07
CA ASP A 376 2.72 8.88 -25.29
C ASP A 376 1.34 9.52 -25.11
N LEU A 377 1.12 10.62 -25.84
CA LEU A 377 -0.15 11.34 -25.92
C LEU A 377 -0.77 11.14 -27.30
N GLU A 378 -1.82 10.32 -27.37
CA GLU A 378 -2.46 9.92 -28.62
C GLU A 378 -3.88 10.47 -28.75
N THR A 379 -4.36 10.56 -29.99
CA THR A 379 -5.79 10.72 -30.27
C THR A 379 -6.51 9.40 -29.99
N ILE A 380 -7.74 9.47 -29.50
CA ILE A 380 -8.55 8.26 -29.26
C ILE A 380 -8.92 7.56 -30.57
N ASP A 381 -8.96 6.22 -30.54
CA ASP A 381 -9.51 5.41 -31.62
C ASP A 381 -10.98 5.01 -31.38
N ALA A 382 -11.58 4.24 -32.28
CA ALA A 382 -12.97 3.80 -32.17
C ALA A 382 -13.24 2.85 -30.98
N GLN A 383 -12.22 2.12 -30.50
CA GLN A 383 -12.33 1.25 -29.32
C GLN A 383 -12.25 2.09 -28.05
N ASP A 384 -11.32 3.04 -28.01
CA ASP A 384 -11.21 4.04 -26.95
C ASP A 384 -12.52 4.83 -26.79
N GLU A 385 -13.12 5.28 -27.90
CA GLU A 385 -14.41 6.00 -27.89
C GLU A 385 -15.50 5.17 -27.19
N LYS A 386 -15.61 3.87 -27.51
CA LYS A 386 -16.58 2.97 -26.87
C LYS A 386 -16.33 2.82 -25.37
N ILE A 387 -15.06 2.73 -24.96
CA ILE A 387 -14.67 2.61 -23.55
C ILE A 387 -15.04 3.89 -22.80
N ILE A 388 -14.62 5.05 -23.30
CA ILE A 388 -14.89 6.35 -22.66
C ILE A 388 -16.40 6.56 -22.58
N LYS A 389 -17.14 6.41 -23.69
CA LYS A 389 -18.60 6.62 -23.71
C LYS A 389 -19.32 5.70 -22.72
N ARG A 390 -18.88 4.44 -22.57
CA ARG A 390 -19.41 3.50 -21.57
C ARG A 390 -19.14 3.99 -20.14
N LEU A 391 -17.91 4.44 -19.86
CA LEU A 391 -17.52 4.90 -18.53
C LEU A 391 -18.22 6.21 -18.16
N VAL A 392 -18.35 7.16 -19.09
CA VAL A 392 -19.13 8.40 -18.90
C VAL A 392 -20.61 8.08 -18.66
N LYS A 393 -21.20 7.11 -19.38
CA LYS A 393 -22.57 6.64 -19.13
C LYS A 393 -22.74 6.07 -17.73
N ARG A 394 -21.81 5.21 -17.28
CA ARG A 394 -21.83 4.66 -15.90
C ARG A 394 -21.68 5.78 -14.87
N HIS A 395 -20.75 6.72 -15.10
CA HIS A 395 -20.57 7.88 -14.24
C HIS A 395 -21.86 8.70 -14.12
N SER A 396 -22.50 9.03 -15.23
CA SER A 396 -23.79 9.73 -15.28
C SER A 396 -24.89 8.95 -14.53
N LEU A 397 -24.99 7.64 -14.74
CA LEU A 397 -25.97 6.77 -14.10
C LEU A 397 -25.80 6.72 -12.57
N PHE A 398 -24.57 6.57 -12.09
CA PHE A 398 -24.30 6.38 -10.67
C PHE A 398 -24.30 7.70 -9.88
N THR A 399 -23.82 8.78 -10.50
CA THR A 399 -23.62 10.06 -9.80
C THR A 399 -24.68 11.10 -10.11
N ASN A 400 -25.49 10.92 -11.17
CA ASN A 400 -26.36 11.96 -11.75
C ASN A 400 -25.60 13.21 -12.25
N SER A 401 -24.30 13.10 -12.52
CA SER A 401 -23.44 14.19 -12.97
C SER A 401 -24.04 15.02 -14.12
N PRO A 402 -24.26 16.33 -13.92
CA PRO A 402 -24.70 17.25 -14.98
C PRO A 402 -23.69 17.34 -16.13
N LEU A 403 -22.38 17.38 -15.81
CA LEU A 403 -21.30 17.41 -16.80
C LEU A 403 -21.35 16.17 -17.68
N ALA A 404 -21.42 14.98 -17.08
CA ALA A 404 -21.45 13.73 -17.83
C ALA A 404 -22.68 13.61 -18.73
N LYS A 405 -23.85 14.09 -18.27
CA LYS A 405 -25.07 14.15 -19.11
C LYS A 405 -24.86 15.05 -20.32
N ASN A 406 -24.38 16.27 -20.10
CA ASN A 406 -24.11 17.23 -21.17
C ASN A 406 -23.10 16.67 -22.20
N MET A 407 -22.01 16.05 -21.74
CA MET A 407 -21.03 15.41 -22.63
C MET A 407 -21.64 14.27 -23.45
N LEU A 408 -22.58 13.50 -22.90
CA LEU A 408 -23.25 12.42 -23.63
C LEU A 408 -24.24 12.97 -24.67
N ASP A 409 -24.95 14.04 -24.34
CA ASP A 409 -25.89 14.71 -25.25
C ASP A 409 -25.16 15.39 -26.41
N ASN A 410 -23.97 15.92 -26.16
CA ASN A 410 -23.12 16.61 -27.14
C ASN A 410 -21.88 15.79 -27.56
N TRP A 411 -21.98 14.46 -27.52
CA TRP A 411 -20.84 13.55 -27.65
C TRP A 411 -19.96 13.79 -28.89
N GLU A 412 -20.58 14.02 -30.04
CA GLU A 412 -19.86 14.23 -31.30
C GLU A 412 -18.95 15.46 -31.27
N ASN A 413 -19.30 16.48 -30.46
CA ASN A 413 -18.47 17.66 -30.27
C ASN A 413 -17.42 17.47 -29.16
N CYS A 414 -17.61 16.50 -28.26
CA CYS A 414 -16.72 16.27 -27.13
C CYS A 414 -15.63 15.24 -27.42
N LYS A 415 -15.91 14.21 -28.22
CA LYS A 415 -15.04 13.03 -28.37
C LYS A 415 -13.62 13.40 -28.84
N ASP A 416 -13.50 14.37 -29.74
CA ASP A 416 -12.22 14.79 -30.33
C ASP A 416 -11.33 15.61 -29.38
N HIS A 417 -11.86 15.98 -28.21
CA HIS A 417 -11.09 16.64 -27.15
C HIS A 417 -10.46 15.65 -26.16
N PHE A 418 -10.75 14.35 -26.26
CA PHE A 418 -10.08 13.37 -25.41
C PHE A 418 -8.66 13.07 -25.91
N VAL A 419 -7.72 13.11 -24.98
CA VAL A 419 -6.34 12.68 -25.17
C VAL A 419 -6.15 11.35 -24.44
N LYS A 420 -5.64 10.35 -25.15
CA LYS A 420 -5.21 9.07 -24.58
C LYS A 420 -3.79 9.20 -24.07
N VAL A 421 -3.56 8.77 -22.83
CA VAL A 421 -2.25 8.70 -22.19
C VAL A 421 -1.91 7.25 -21.95
N MET A 422 -0.82 6.78 -22.53
CA MET A 422 -0.42 5.37 -22.45
C MET A 422 1.11 5.19 -22.46
N PRO A 423 1.67 4.32 -21.60
CA PRO A 423 3.11 4.05 -21.59
C PRO A 423 3.60 3.32 -22.83
N PHE A 424 4.76 3.72 -23.37
CA PHE A 424 5.29 3.15 -24.62
C PHE A 424 5.65 1.66 -24.52
N GLU A 425 6.28 1.21 -23.42
CA GLU A 425 6.62 -0.21 -23.26
C GLU A 425 5.36 -1.06 -23.04
N TYR A 426 4.37 -0.51 -22.34
CA TYR A 426 3.09 -1.19 -22.15
C TYR A 426 2.34 -1.36 -23.48
N LYS A 427 2.31 -0.31 -24.31
CA LYS A 427 1.76 -0.38 -25.67
C LYS A 427 2.45 -1.46 -26.51
N LYS A 428 3.79 -1.47 -26.55
CA LYS A 428 4.56 -2.51 -27.26
C LYS A 428 4.25 -3.91 -26.75
N ALA A 429 4.08 -4.08 -25.44
CA ALA A 429 3.71 -5.37 -24.85
C ALA A 429 2.31 -5.83 -25.33
N LEU A 430 1.31 -4.95 -25.31
CA LEU A 430 -0.04 -5.28 -25.81
C LEU A 430 -0.03 -5.63 -27.31
N GLU A 431 0.73 -4.91 -28.12
CA GLU A 431 0.86 -5.22 -29.55
C GLU A 431 1.52 -6.59 -29.79
N ARG A 432 2.51 -6.96 -28.99
CA ARG A 432 3.13 -8.30 -29.05
C ARG A 432 2.14 -9.39 -28.66
N VAL A 433 1.43 -9.21 -27.55
CA VAL A 433 0.40 -10.15 -27.08
C VAL A 433 -0.72 -10.31 -28.12
N ALA A 434 -1.17 -9.21 -28.73
CA ALA A 434 -2.18 -9.27 -29.79
C ALA A 434 -1.70 -10.05 -31.02
N LYS A 435 -0.44 -9.87 -31.44
CA LYS A 435 0.18 -10.62 -32.54
C LYS A 435 0.35 -12.10 -32.21
N GLU A 436 0.73 -12.44 -30.98
CA GLU A 436 0.87 -13.83 -30.52
C GLU A 436 -0.49 -14.53 -30.44
N ASN A 437 -1.51 -13.87 -29.90
CA ASN A 437 -2.87 -14.40 -29.87
C ASN A 437 -3.41 -14.66 -31.28
N LEU A 438 -3.16 -13.74 -32.22
CA LEU A 438 -3.55 -13.92 -33.62
C LEU A 438 -2.82 -15.11 -34.27
N LYS A 439 -1.51 -15.26 -34.03
CA LYS A 439 -0.73 -16.42 -34.52
C LYS A 439 -1.27 -17.73 -33.95
N ASN A 440 -1.56 -17.77 -32.65
CA ASN A 440 -2.10 -18.97 -32.01
C ASN A 440 -3.47 -19.33 -32.57
N GLN A 441 -4.35 -18.35 -32.80
CA GLN A 441 -5.64 -18.58 -33.46
C GLN A 441 -5.51 -19.13 -34.89
N ILE A 442 -4.51 -18.68 -35.66
CA ILE A 442 -4.22 -19.18 -37.01
C ILE A 442 -3.64 -20.61 -36.97
N LEU A 443 -2.90 -20.98 -35.92
CA LEU A 443 -2.34 -22.33 -35.76
C LEU A 443 -3.35 -23.35 -35.21
N THR A 444 -4.41 -22.89 -34.55
CA THR A 444 -5.49 -23.74 -34.00
C THR A 444 -6.71 -23.91 -34.90
N ASN A 445 -6.80 -23.13 -35.99
CA ASN A 445 -7.80 -23.28 -37.06
C ASN A 445 -7.15 -23.92 -38.29
#